data_AF-V6JGI5-F1
#
_entry.id   AF-V6JGI5-F1
#
_cell.length_a   1.000
_cell.length_b   1.000
_cell.length_c   1.000
_cell.angle_alpha   90.00
_cell.angle_beta   90.00
_cell.angle_gamma   90.00
#
_symmetry.space_group_name_H-M   'P 1'
#
loop_
_entity.id
_entity.type
_entity.pdbx_description
1 polymer ?
#
loop_
_entity_poly.entity_id
_entity_poly.type
_entity_poly.pdbx_seq_one_letter_code
_entity_poly.pdbx_strand_id
1 'polypeptide(L)'
;MSAMTDEVAALRNLVAEGATFLEVLEFLSRRGPRPLTPLEFLRVFQEELGISFIESRNMLEYFDPDMKPMVDAALINERGRLLLQRRADWPME
;
A
#
# COMPACT_ATOMS: atom_id res chain seq x y z
N MET A 1 12.33 15.84 12.66
CA MET A 1 12.62 14.61 11.88
C MET A 1 11.88 13.36 12.42
N SER A 2 10.78 13.50 13.18
CA SER A 2 10.13 12.36 13.86
C SER A 2 8.90 11.80 13.12
N ALA A 3 7.98 12.67 12.68
CA ALA A 3 6.66 12.24 12.18
C ALA A 3 6.68 11.35 10.92
N MET A 4 7.64 11.56 10.01
CA MET A 4 7.73 10.78 8.77
C MET A 4 8.17 9.33 9.02
N THR A 5 9.00 9.10 10.04
CA THR A 5 9.43 7.76 10.45
C THR A 5 8.28 7.02 11.16
N ASP A 6 7.48 7.75 11.94
CA ASP A 6 6.35 7.20 12.68
C ASP A 6 5.24 6.68 11.74
N GLU A 7 4.96 7.41 10.64
CA GLU A 7 3.97 6.98 9.63
C GLU A 7 4.40 5.74 8.84
N VAL A 8 5.68 5.63 8.50
CA VAL A 8 6.23 4.44 7.81
C VAL A 8 6.16 3.21 8.73
N ALA A 9 6.47 3.38 10.02
CA ALA A 9 6.34 2.31 11.00
C ALA A 9 4.88 1.88 11.17
N ALA A 10 3.94 2.83 11.26
CA ALA A 10 2.51 2.53 11.34
C ALA A 10 2.01 1.76 10.11
N LEU A 11 2.42 2.16 8.91
CA LEU A 11 2.10 1.46 7.67
C LEU A 11 2.62 0.01 7.67
N ARG A 12 3.87 -0.20 8.09
CA ARG A 12 4.48 -1.54 8.16
C ARG A 12 3.80 -2.42 9.21
N ASN A 13 3.47 -1.87 10.38
CA ASN A 13 2.73 -2.59 11.42
C ASN A 13 1.34 -3.01 10.93
N LEU A 14 0.62 -2.11 10.25
CA LEU A 14 -0.68 -2.42 9.66
C LEU A 14 -0.60 -3.61 8.70
N VAL A 15 0.44 -3.66 7.85
CA VAL A 15 0.68 -4.78 6.95
C VAL A 15 1.05 -6.06 7.73
N ALA A 16 1.90 -5.96 8.75
CA ALA A 16 2.33 -7.09 9.57
C ALA A 16 1.19 -7.72 10.38
N GLU A 17 0.21 -6.91 10.81
CA GLU A 17 -1.01 -7.35 11.49
C GLU A 17 -2.02 -8.03 10.54
N GLY A 18 -1.72 -8.09 9.24
CA GLY A 18 -2.54 -8.77 8.25
C GLY A 18 -3.68 -7.93 7.71
N ALA A 19 -3.57 -6.60 7.74
CA ALA A 19 -4.54 -5.72 7.11
C ALA A 19 -4.73 -6.07 5.62
N THR A 20 -5.96 -5.93 5.17
CA THR A 20 -6.31 -6.07 3.77
C THR A 20 -5.69 -4.94 2.94
N PHE A 21 -5.54 -5.18 1.65
CA PHE A 21 -4.97 -4.18 0.74
C PHE A 21 -5.79 -2.88 0.71
N LEU A 22 -7.12 -2.98 0.75
CA LEU A 22 -7.99 -1.80 0.79
C LEU A 22 -7.86 -1.02 2.10
N GLU A 23 -7.65 -1.66 3.25
CA GLU A 23 -7.37 -0.97 4.53
C GLU A 23 -6.03 -0.22 4.48
N VAL A 24 -5.02 -0.81 3.83
CA VAL A 24 -3.74 -0.12 3.58
C VAL A 24 -3.95 1.13 2.71
N LEU A 25 -4.73 1.03 1.62
CA LEU A 25 -5.02 2.19 0.78
C LEU A 25 -5.83 3.26 1.52
N GLU A 26 -6.79 2.85 2.34
CA GLU A 26 -7.56 3.76 3.18
C GLU A 26 -6.66 4.52 4.16
N PHE A 27 -5.74 3.82 4.83
CA PHE A 27 -4.73 4.44 5.69
C PHE A 27 -3.92 5.49 4.91
N LEU A 28 -3.43 5.14 3.72
CA LEU A 28 -2.65 6.05 2.88
C LEU A 28 -3.46 7.26 2.41
N SER A 29 -4.74 7.08 2.10
CA SER A 29 -5.63 8.18 1.70
C SER A 29 -5.87 9.20 2.82
N ARG A 30 -5.75 8.79 4.08
CA ARG A 30 -5.96 9.62 5.28
C ARG A 30 -4.67 10.25 5.81
N ARG A 31 -3.52 9.75 5.38
CA ARG A 31 -2.19 10.18 5.84
C ARG A 31 -1.85 11.61 5.42
N GLY A 32 -2.37 12.08 4.29
CA GLY A 32 -2.05 13.39 3.74
C GLY A 32 -3.28 14.30 3.54
N PRO A 33 -3.06 15.61 3.36
CA PRO A 33 -4.13 16.56 3.03
C PRO A 33 -4.64 16.42 1.59
N ARG A 34 -4.03 15.54 0.78
CA ARG A 34 -4.35 15.30 -0.63
C ARG A 34 -4.81 13.86 -0.81
N PRO A 35 -5.73 13.60 -1.77
CA PRO A 35 -6.10 12.24 -2.14
C PRO A 35 -4.89 11.44 -2.60
N LEU A 36 -4.89 10.14 -2.31
CA LEU A 36 -3.86 9.23 -2.81
C LEU A 36 -3.91 9.22 -4.34
N THR A 37 -2.81 9.60 -4.98
CA THR A 37 -2.67 9.52 -6.43
C THR A 37 -1.98 8.22 -6.87
N PRO A 38 -2.11 7.79 -8.15
CA PRO A 38 -1.38 6.63 -8.66
C PRO A 38 0.15 6.76 -8.51
N LEU A 39 0.70 7.97 -8.68
CA LEU A 39 2.13 8.21 -8.50
C LEU A 39 2.56 8.09 -7.04
N GLU A 40 1.79 8.63 -6.10
CA GLU A 40 2.07 8.47 -4.67
C GLU A 40 1.94 7.01 -4.23
N PHE A 41 0.95 6.29 -4.74
CA PHE A 41 0.82 4.85 -4.52
C PHE A 41 2.10 4.11 -4.94
N LEU A 42 2.57 4.31 -6.18
CA LEU A 42 3.79 3.66 -6.67
C LEU A 42 5.01 4.02 -5.82
N ARG A 43 5.16 5.30 -5.45
CA ARG A 43 6.25 5.78 -4.62
C ARG A 43 6.23 5.14 -3.24
N VAL A 44 5.10 5.19 -2.53
CA VAL A 44 4.97 4.63 -1.18
C VAL A 44 5.24 3.13 -1.17
N PHE A 45 4.64 2.41 -2.12
CA PHE A 45 4.83 0.96 -2.20
C PHE A 45 6.29 0.60 -2.48
N GLN A 46 7.01 1.39 -3.29
CA GLN A 46 8.42 1.17 -3.57
C GLN A 46 9.34 1.58 -2.42
N GLU A 47 9.17 2.78 -1.87
CA GLU A 47 10.11 3.38 -0.92
C GLU A 47 9.86 2.92 0.52
N GLU A 48 8.59 2.74 0.91
CA GLU A 48 8.22 2.46 2.29
C GLU A 48 7.96 0.97 2.56
N LEU A 49 7.36 0.28 1.58
CA LEU A 49 7.06 -1.16 1.62
C LEU A 49 8.05 -2.01 0.80
N GLY A 50 9.00 -1.38 0.10
CA GLY A 50 10.04 -2.07 -0.67
C GLY A 50 9.54 -2.83 -1.90
N ILE A 51 8.26 -2.73 -2.27
CA ILE A 51 7.64 -3.49 -3.35
C ILE A 51 8.17 -3.00 -4.71
N SER A 52 8.43 -3.92 -5.64
CA SER A 52 8.99 -3.51 -6.93
C SER A 52 8.01 -2.64 -7.73
N PHE A 53 8.54 -1.71 -8.52
CA PHE A 53 7.72 -0.85 -9.38
C PHE A 53 6.78 -1.65 -10.28
N ILE A 54 7.26 -2.76 -10.85
CA ILE A 54 6.47 -3.61 -11.76
C ILE A 54 5.29 -4.22 -11.01
N GLU A 55 5.52 -4.78 -9.82
CA GLU A 55 4.45 -5.41 -9.04
C GLU A 55 3.42 -4.38 -8.55
N SER A 56 3.86 -3.21 -8.09
CA SER A 56 2.98 -2.10 -7.72
C SER A 56 2.17 -1.61 -8.93
N ARG A 57 2.81 -1.42 -10.09
CA ARG A 57 2.15 -0.98 -11.32
C ARG A 57 1.09 -1.98 -11.78
N ASN A 58 1.30 -3.28 -11.59
CA ASN A 58 0.28 -4.28 -11.92
C ASN A 58 -0.96 -4.17 -11.02
N MET A 59 -0.80 -3.79 -9.75
CA MET A 59 -1.95 -3.54 -8.88
C MET A 59 -2.77 -2.32 -9.30
N LEU A 60 -2.16 -1.30 -9.91
CA LEU A 60 -2.90 -0.13 -10.42
C LEU A 60 -3.92 -0.48 -11.51
N GLU A 61 -3.78 -1.61 -12.21
CA GLU A 61 -4.73 -2.03 -13.26
C GLU A 61 -6.14 -2.32 -12.71
N TYR A 62 -6.28 -2.49 -11.40
CA TYR A 62 -7.57 -2.69 -10.72
C TYR A 62 -8.25 -1.39 -10.29
N PHE A 63 -7.62 -0.23 -10.53
CA PHE A 63 -8.10 1.08 -10.10
C PHE A 63 -8.24 2.03 -11.28
N ASP A 64 -9.17 2.96 -11.15
CA ASP A 64 -9.29 4.09 -12.06
C ASP A 64 -8.22 5.17 -11.75
N PRO A 65 -8.11 6.24 -12.57
CA PRO A 65 -7.16 7.32 -12.30
C PRO A 65 -7.37 8.06 -10.96
N ASP A 66 -8.56 7.97 -10.36
CA ASP A 66 -8.89 8.55 -9.05
C ASP A 66 -8.64 7.55 -7.89
N MET A 67 -7.95 6.44 -8.15
CA MET A 67 -7.68 5.36 -7.20
C MET A 67 -8.94 4.67 -6.66
N LYS A 68 -10.04 4.67 -7.43
CA LYS A 68 -11.26 3.92 -7.08
C LYS A 68 -11.19 2.51 -7.66
N PRO A 69 -11.60 1.47 -6.89
CA PRO A 69 -11.69 0.11 -7.40
C PRO A 69 -12.57 0.00 -8.65
N MET A 70 -12.06 -0.63 -9.71
CA MET A 70 -12.82 -0.98 -10.91
C MET A 70 -13.29 -2.44 -10.93
N VAL A 71 -12.77 -3.25 -9.99
CA VAL A 71 -13.10 -4.68 -9.85
C VAL A 71 -13.52 -4.99 -8.42
N ASP A 72 -13.95 -6.23 -8.19
CA ASP A 72 -14.42 -6.69 -6.88
C ASP A 72 -13.34 -6.58 -5.77
N ALA A 73 -13.76 -6.14 -4.59
CA ALA A 73 -12.90 -5.95 -3.43
C ALA A 73 -12.19 -7.24 -2.98
N ALA A 74 -12.84 -8.40 -3.08
CA ALA A 74 -12.24 -9.68 -2.72
C ALA A 74 -11.07 -10.03 -3.65
N LEU A 75 -11.20 -9.74 -4.95
CA LEU A 75 -10.11 -9.93 -5.91
C LEU A 75 -8.92 -9.01 -5.61
N ILE A 76 -9.19 -7.73 -5.35
CA ILE A 76 -8.14 -6.74 -4.99
C ILE A 76 -7.41 -7.17 -3.73
N ASN A 77 -8.15 -7.54 -2.68
CA ASN A 77 -7.58 -7.97 -1.42
C ASN A 77 -6.77 -9.25 -1.56
N GLU A 78 -7.21 -10.22 -2.36
CA GLU A 78 -6.43 -11.44 -2.59
C GLU A 78 -5.13 -11.15 -3.37
N ARG A 79 -5.18 -10.33 -4.42
CA ARG A 79 -3.97 -9.94 -5.16
C ARG A 79 -3.02 -9.10 -4.32
N GLY A 80 -3.55 -8.15 -3.57
CA GLY A 80 -2.79 -7.31 -2.66
C GLY A 80 -2.18 -8.10 -1.50
N ARG A 81 -2.87 -9.12 -0.97
CA ARG A 81 -2.33 -10.04 0.04
C ARG A 81 -1.09 -10.76 -0.48
N LEU A 82 -1.15 -11.30 -1.70
CA LEU A 82 0.02 -11.96 -2.33
C LEU A 82 1.19 -11.00 -2.54
N LEU A 83 0.90 -9.73 -2.82
CA LEU A 83 1.90 -8.67 -2.96
C LEU A 83 2.57 -8.33 -1.61
N LEU A 84 1.76 -8.14 -0.57
CA LEU A 84 2.22 -7.74 0.77
C LEU A 84 2.93 -8.88 1.51
N GLN A 85 2.49 -10.13 1.33
CA GLN A 85 3.10 -11.30 1.99
C GLN A 85 4.52 -11.60 1.55
N ARG A 86 4.90 -11.24 0.31
CA ARG A 86 6.29 -11.40 -0.18
C ARG A 86 7.31 -10.51 0.57
N ARG A 87 6.84 -9.64 1.45
CA ARG A 87 7.63 -8.64 2.18
C ARG A 87 7.46 -8.70 3.70
N ALA A 88 6.72 -9.68 4.23
CA ALA A 88 6.52 -9.87 5.68
C ALA A 88 7.82 -10.26 6.43
N ASP A 89 8.92 -10.51 5.72
CA ASP A 89 10.23 -10.86 6.28
C ASP A 89 11.10 -9.63 6.65
N TRP A 90 10.49 -8.48 6.99
CA TRP A 90 11.24 -7.28 7.33
C TRP A 90 11.99 -7.46 8.67
N PRO A 91 13.32 -7.28 8.73
CA PRO A 91 14.01 -7.25 10.02
C PRO A 91 13.55 -6.00 10.79
N MET A 92 12.90 -6.21 11.93
CA MET A 92 12.70 -5.17 12.94
C MET A 92 14.08 -4.85 13.51
N GLU A 93 14.78 -3.87 12.92
CA GLU A 93 15.95 -3.24 13.55
C GLU A 93 15.50 -2.26 14.64
#